data_AF-A0AAP8PPE9-F1
#
_entry.id   AF-A0AAP8PPE9-F1
#
_cell.length_a   1.000
_cell.length_b   1.000
_cell.length_c   1.000
_cell.angle_alpha   90.00
_cell.angle_beta   90.00
_cell.angle_gamma   90.00
#
_symmetry.space_group_name_H-M   'P 1'
#
loop_
_entity.id
_entity.type
_entity.pdbx_description
1 polymer ?
#
loop_
_entity_poly.entity_id
_entity_poly.type
_entity_poly.pdbx_seq_one_letter_code
_entity_poly.pdbx_strand_id
1 'polypeptide(L)'
;MNNQQPSPQFEQQFQQERMYRSNRTGKKKRSWISLIIQIIVFVLVAITGYSMYREPIVNLVFADQPINFTELTKLQDTINQASELNFNLSDIDQLQTSIDRLIIVFYVFFIACIISLIFTVLTAIFNRTALKALNIFALAIMLVITFFFSMIIQRISSHISNELTNYYITIKPEQILTEADAIHNSLILLGCSIALLFISLFFRNRRRRVE
;
A
#
# COMPACT_ATOMS: atom_id res chain seq x y z
N MET A 1 73.28 44.95 25.27
CA MET A 1 71.90 45.26 25.69
C MET A 1 71.00 45.28 24.47
N ASN A 2 70.17 44.25 24.26
CA ASN A 2 68.74 44.35 23.91
C ASN A 2 68.23 42.93 23.59
N ASN A 3 67.56 42.28 24.55
CA ASN A 3 66.70 41.13 24.27
C ASN A 3 65.26 41.66 24.20
N GLN A 4 64.73 41.79 22.98
CA GLN A 4 63.32 42.06 22.77
C GLN A 4 62.53 40.81 23.19
N GLN A 5 61.79 40.92 24.29
CA GLN A 5 60.79 39.94 24.69
C GLN A 5 59.59 40.01 23.71
N PRO A 6 59.06 38.88 23.23
CA PRO A 6 57.85 38.87 22.42
C PRO A 6 56.66 39.36 23.25
N SER A 7 55.77 40.11 22.60
CA SER A 7 54.60 40.75 23.22
C SER A 7 53.53 39.72 23.68
N PRO A 8 52.94 39.90 24.88
CA PRO A 8 51.98 38.95 25.48
C PRO A 8 50.64 38.83 24.76
N GLN A 9 50.41 39.64 23.71
CA GLN A 9 49.21 39.57 22.87
C GLN A 9 49.24 38.37 21.92
N PHE A 10 50.43 37.90 21.53
CA PHE A 10 50.56 36.73 20.66
C PHE A 10 50.14 35.43 21.37
N GLU A 11 50.39 35.30 22.68
CA GLU A 11 50.00 34.12 23.46
C GLU A 11 48.50 34.06 23.77
N GLN A 12 47.79 35.19 23.77
CA GLN A 12 46.34 35.22 24.02
C GLN A 12 45.51 34.79 22.80
N GLN A 13 46.01 34.98 21.57
CA GLN A 13 45.32 34.49 20.37
C GLN A 13 45.31 32.97 20.26
N PHE A 14 46.33 32.27 20.80
CA PHE A 14 46.36 30.80 20.83
C PHE A 14 45.52 30.19 21.97
N GLN A 15 45.05 30.98 22.94
CA GLN A 15 44.18 30.48 24.00
C GLN A 15 42.68 30.61 23.69
N GLN A 16 42.29 31.40 22.68
CA GLN A 16 40.89 31.58 22.27
C GLN A 16 40.41 30.62 21.17
N GLU A 17 41.29 29.83 20.56
CA GLU A 17 40.86 28.66 19.80
C GLU A 17 40.54 27.53 20.79
N ARG A 18 39.40 27.65 21.48
CA ARG A 18 38.73 26.48 22.03
C ARG A 18 38.52 25.54 20.85
N MET A 19 39.40 24.54 20.77
CA MET A 19 39.29 23.40 19.87
C MET A 19 37.82 23.04 19.74
N TYR A 20 37.27 23.24 18.54
CA TYR A 20 35.97 22.72 18.17
C TYR A 20 36.00 21.24 18.51
N ARG A 21 35.41 20.87 19.66
CA ARG A 21 35.28 19.48 20.09
C ARG A 21 34.49 18.83 18.96
N SER A 22 35.22 18.10 18.13
CA SER A 22 34.67 17.18 17.16
C SER A 22 33.68 16.32 17.91
N ASN A 23 32.40 16.68 17.80
CA ASN A 23 31.32 15.77 18.12
C ASN A 23 31.47 14.64 17.11
N ARG A 24 32.34 13.67 17.42
CA ARG A 24 32.41 12.37 16.77
C ARG A 24 31.06 11.72 17.02
N THR A 25 30.09 12.11 16.19
CA THR A 25 28.79 11.45 16.13
C THR A 25 29.09 10.00 15.84
N GLY A 26 28.94 9.14 16.85
CA GLY A 26 29.22 7.72 16.72
C GLY A 26 28.46 7.20 15.50
N LYS A 27 29.13 6.41 14.65
CA LYS A 27 28.53 5.82 13.45
C LYS A 27 27.17 5.24 13.83
N LYS A 28 26.13 5.70 13.12
CA LYS A 28 24.73 5.29 13.27
C LYS A 28 24.64 3.75 13.25
N LYS A 29 24.49 3.08 14.39
CA LYS A 29 24.33 1.61 14.42
C LYS A 29 22.97 1.26 13.82
N ARG A 30 22.98 0.50 12.72
CA ARG A 30 21.74 0.00 12.10
C ARG A 30 20.98 -0.83 13.13
N SER A 31 19.72 -0.51 13.36
CA SER A 31 18.84 -1.31 14.21
C SER A 31 18.45 -2.58 13.44
N TRP A 32 18.91 -3.75 13.90
CA TRP A 32 18.56 -5.05 13.34
C TRP A 32 17.06 -5.32 13.42
N ILE A 33 16.41 -4.88 14.51
CA ILE A 33 14.96 -4.97 14.70
C ILE A 33 14.21 -4.26 13.58
N SER A 34 14.67 -3.06 13.20
CA SER A 34 14.05 -2.33 12.09
C SER A 34 14.20 -3.05 10.75
N LEU A 35 15.27 -3.83 10.54
CA LEU A 35 15.47 -4.59 9.31
C LEU A 35 14.53 -5.80 9.26
N ILE A 36 14.42 -6.53 10.37
CA ILE A 36 13.49 -7.66 10.50
C ILE A 36 12.05 -7.21 10.23
N ILE A 37 11.64 -6.06 10.79
CA ILE A 37 10.31 -5.50 10.53
C ILE A 37 10.09 -5.22 9.03
N GLN A 38 11.08 -4.68 8.31
CA GLN A 38 10.93 -4.45 6.87
C GLN A 38 10.80 -5.75 6.08
N ILE A 39 11.48 -6.82 6.48
CA ILE A 39 11.33 -8.14 5.84
C ILE A 39 9.92 -8.67 6.04
N ILE A 40 9.38 -8.57 7.27
CA ILE A 40 8.01 -9.01 7.57
C ILE A 40 7.01 -8.20 6.74
N VAL A 41 7.15 -6.87 6.73
CA VAL A 41 6.28 -5.98 5.92
C VAL A 41 6.37 -6.32 4.44
N PHE A 42 7.56 -6.62 3.92
CA PHE A 42 7.75 -7.02 2.53
C PHE A 42 6.95 -8.29 2.20
N VAL A 43 7.04 -9.31 3.06
CA VAL A 43 6.29 -10.57 2.87
C VAL A 43 4.79 -10.34 2.97
N LEU A 44 4.32 -9.57 3.94
CA LEU A 44 2.88 -9.27 4.10
C LEU A 44 2.31 -8.54 2.88
N VAL A 45 3.01 -7.52 2.37
CA VAL A 45 2.58 -6.78 1.17
C VAL A 45 2.59 -7.67 -0.07
N ALA A 46 3.60 -8.53 -0.22
CA ALA A 46 3.67 -9.48 -1.33
C ALA A 46 2.50 -10.48 -1.29
N ILE A 47 2.18 -11.04 -0.11
CA ILE A 47 1.03 -11.94 0.07
C ILE A 47 -0.27 -11.21 -0.23
N THR A 48 -0.42 -9.97 0.24
CA THR A 48 -1.60 -9.13 -0.04
C THR A 48 -1.82 -8.95 -1.54
N GLY A 49 -0.77 -8.57 -2.28
CA GLY A 49 -0.84 -8.40 -3.73
C GLY A 49 -1.14 -9.71 -4.46
N TYR A 50 -0.54 -10.82 -4.00
CA TYR A 50 -0.77 -12.14 -4.58
C TYR A 50 -2.20 -12.64 -4.34
N SER A 51 -2.71 -12.52 -3.11
CA SER A 51 -4.09 -12.87 -2.73
C SER A 51 -5.09 -12.09 -3.59
N MET A 52 -4.97 -10.76 -3.66
CA MET A 52 -5.84 -9.93 -4.51
C MET A 52 -5.79 -10.25 -6.01
N TYR A 53 -4.71 -10.86 -6.50
CA TYR A 53 -4.59 -11.24 -7.91
C TYR A 53 -5.14 -12.64 -8.21
N ARG A 54 -4.96 -13.60 -7.28
CA ARG A 54 -5.23 -15.03 -7.49
C ARG A 54 -6.48 -15.54 -6.79
N GLU A 55 -6.73 -15.06 -5.58
CA GLU A 55 -7.84 -15.52 -4.76
C GLU A 55 -9.17 -14.95 -5.30
N PRO A 56 -10.29 -15.61 -4.99
CA PRO A 56 -11.60 -15.08 -5.32
C PRO A 56 -11.76 -13.72 -4.67
N ILE A 57 -12.29 -12.78 -5.43
CA ILE A 57 -12.54 -11.41 -4.98
C ILE A 57 -14.03 -11.27 -4.69
N VAL A 58 -14.84 -11.97 -5.49
CA VAL A 58 -16.28 -12.03 -5.35
C VAL A 58 -16.75 -13.45 -5.57
N ASN A 59 -17.65 -13.93 -4.72
CA ASN A 59 -18.29 -15.23 -4.91
C ASN A 59 -19.69 -15.04 -5.50
N LEU A 60 -19.97 -15.75 -6.59
CA LEU A 60 -21.33 -15.84 -7.13
C LEU A 60 -22.14 -16.82 -6.29
N VAL A 61 -23.01 -16.32 -5.42
CA VAL A 61 -23.79 -17.18 -4.52
C VAL A 61 -24.85 -18.04 -5.26
N PHE A 62 -25.23 -17.68 -6.50
CA PHE A 62 -26.11 -18.50 -7.34
C PHE A 62 -25.43 -19.65 -8.07
N ALA A 63 -24.15 -19.49 -8.42
CA ALA A 63 -23.41 -20.46 -9.21
C ALA A 63 -22.39 -21.25 -8.37
N ASP A 64 -22.21 -20.85 -7.10
CA ASP A 64 -21.09 -21.27 -6.24
C ASP A 64 -19.74 -21.16 -6.96
N GLN A 65 -19.64 -20.15 -7.84
CA GLN A 65 -18.45 -19.91 -8.64
C GLN A 65 -17.66 -18.73 -8.07
N PRO A 66 -16.44 -18.99 -7.55
CA PRO A 66 -15.55 -17.92 -7.13
C PRO A 66 -15.03 -17.18 -8.37
N ILE A 67 -15.29 -15.87 -8.44
CA ILE A 67 -14.75 -15.01 -9.50
C ILE A 67 -13.45 -14.36 -9.01
N ASN A 68 -12.37 -14.63 -9.76
CA ASN A 68 -11.07 -13.96 -9.57
C ASN A 68 -10.92 -12.76 -10.53
N PHE A 69 -9.84 -11.98 -10.38
CA PHE A 69 -9.57 -10.81 -11.23
C PHE A 69 -9.50 -11.14 -12.73
N THR A 70 -8.95 -12.31 -13.09
CA THR A 70 -8.81 -12.72 -14.51
C THR A 70 -10.17 -13.00 -15.14
N GLU A 71 -11.10 -13.55 -14.37
CA GLU A 71 -12.46 -13.80 -14.82
C GLU A 71 -13.27 -12.50 -14.93
N LEU A 72 -13.07 -11.53 -14.02
CA LEU A 72 -13.64 -10.18 -14.17
C LEU A 72 -13.20 -9.52 -15.48
N THR A 73 -11.92 -9.62 -15.84
CA THR A 73 -11.43 -9.06 -17.11
C THR A 73 -12.02 -9.77 -18.34
N LYS A 74 -12.21 -11.09 -18.29
CA LYS A 74 -12.86 -11.84 -19.39
C LYS A 74 -14.33 -11.49 -19.54
N LEU A 75 -15.01 -11.24 -18.42
CA LEU A 75 -16.41 -10.83 -18.39
C LEU A 75 -16.56 -9.44 -19.03
N GLN A 76 -15.65 -8.51 -18.75
CA GLN A 76 -15.55 -7.21 -19.44
C GLN A 76 -15.40 -7.40 -20.95
N ASP A 77 -14.44 -8.21 -21.41
CA ASP A 77 -14.21 -8.46 -22.84
C ASP A 77 -15.45 -9.04 -23.53
N THR A 78 -16.18 -9.91 -22.85
CA THR A 78 -17.41 -10.53 -23.36
C THR A 78 -18.56 -9.52 -23.45
N ILE A 79 -18.71 -8.64 -22.46
CA ILE A 79 -19.71 -7.55 -22.48
C ILE A 79 -19.38 -6.54 -23.59
N ASN A 80 -18.11 -6.18 -23.76
CA ASN A 80 -17.68 -5.25 -24.81
C ASN A 80 -18.06 -5.78 -26.21
N GLN A 81 -17.85 -7.08 -26.46
CA GLN A 81 -18.23 -7.72 -27.72
C GLN A 81 -19.76 -7.81 -27.90
N ALA A 82 -20.52 -7.99 -26.82
CA ALA A 82 -21.98 -8.01 -26.87
C ALA A 82 -22.60 -6.60 -27.06
N SER A 83 -21.97 -5.55 -26.53
CA SER A 83 -22.35 -4.15 -26.74
C SER A 83 -22.21 -3.75 -28.22
N GLU A 84 -21.19 -4.26 -28.91
CA GLU A 84 -21.04 -4.09 -30.37
C GLU A 84 -22.19 -4.71 -31.19
N LEU A 85 -22.99 -5.61 -30.59
CA LEU A 85 -24.12 -6.30 -31.23
C LEU A 85 -25.50 -5.67 -30.98
N ASN A 86 -25.58 -4.45 -30.43
CA ASN A 86 -26.78 -3.59 -30.44
C ASN A 86 -28.03 -4.17 -29.74
N PHE A 87 -27.88 -4.85 -28.60
CA PHE A 87 -28.97 -5.18 -27.69
C PHE A 87 -29.14 -4.07 -26.63
N ASN A 88 -30.39 -3.71 -26.29
CA ASN A 88 -30.82 -2.68 -25.31
C ASN A 88 -29.67 -1.96 -24.54
N LEU A 89 -29.18 -0.86 -25.12
CA LEU A 89 -27.91 -0.23 -24.74
C LEU A 89 -27.88 0.42 -23.34
N SER A 90 -29.01 0.91 -22.82
CA SER A 90 -29.02 1.75 -21.61
C SER A 90 -28.53 1.01 -20.35
N ASP A 91 -28.90 -0.26 -20.20
CA ASP A 91 -28.64 -1.02 -18.97
C ASP A 91 -27.29 -1.74 -19.02
N ILE A 92 -26.83 -2.09 -20.23
CA ILE A 92 -25.51 -2.68 -20.51
C ILE A 92 -24.41 -1.64 -20.29
N ASP A 93 -24.61 -0.39 -20.73
CA ASP A 93 -23.61 0.68 -20.59
C ASP A 93 -23.30 0.99 -19.11
N GLN A 94 -24.32 0.94 -18.24
CA GLN A 94 -24.16 1.16 -16.80
C GLN A 94 -23.42 0.02 -16.09
N LEU A 95 -23.70 -1.23 -16.49
CA LEU A 95 -23.02 -2.42 -16.00
C LEU A 95 -21.55 -2.40 -16.43
N GLN A 96 -21.30 -2.13 -17.72
CA GLN A 96 -19.96 -2.01 -18.30
C GLN A 96 -19.14 -0.93 -17.56
N THR A 97 -19.71 0.27 -17.39
CA THR A 97 -19.05 1.37 -16.65
C THR A 97 -18.69 0.97 -15.21
N SER A 98 -19.53 0.16 -14.55
CA SER A 98 -19.29 -0.30 -13.17
C SER A 98 -18.16 -1.33 -13.10
N ILE A 99 -18.11 -2.26 -14.05
CA ILE A 99 -17.04 -3.26 -14.17
C ILE A 99 -15.72 -2.60 -14.57
N ASP A 100 -15.74 -1.65 -15.51
CA ASP A 100 -14.55 -0.89 -15.92
C ASP A 100 -13.94 -0.14 -14.74
N ARG A 101 -14.78 0.53 -13.93
CA ARG A 101 -14.33 1.21 -12.71
C ARG A 101 -13.71 0.22 -11.72
N LEU A 102 -14.29 -0.97 -11.56
CA LEU A 102 -13.74 -2.01 -10.69
C LEU A 102 -12.33 -2.42 -11.15
N ILE A 103 -12.16 -2.69 -12.43
CA ILE A 103 -10.88 -3.12 -13.03
C ILE A 103 -9.81 -2.02 -12.91
N ILE A 104 -10.17 -0.76 -13.15
CA ILE A 104 -9.25 0.37 -12.97
C ILE A 104 -8.78 0.47 -11.52
N VAL A 105 -9.69 0.31 -10.54
CA VAL A 105 -9.33 0.34 -9.12
C VAL A 105 -8.36 -0.79 -8.77
N PHE A 106 -8.53 -1.99 -9.36
CA PHE A 106 -7.56 -3.09 -9.23
C PHE A 106 -6.19 -2.74 -9.80
N TYR A 107 -6.12 -2.15 -10.99
CA TYR A 107 -4.83 -1.74 -11.56
C TYR A 107 -4.12 -0.71 -10.68
N VAL A 108 -4.85 0.28 -10.16
CA VAL A 108 -4.29 1.27 -9.22
C VAL A 108 -3.78 0.59 -7.95
N PHE A 109 -4.51 -0.38 -7.41
CA PHE A 109 -4.08 -1.17 -6.26
C PHE A 109 -2.77 -1.93 -6.52
N PHE A 110 -2.65 -2.64 -7.65
CA PHE A 110 -1.45 -3.39 -7.98
C PHE A 110 -0.23 -2.49 -8.20
N ILE A 111 -0.41 -1.35 -8.85
CA ILE A 111 0.66 -0.34 -9.01
C ILE A 111 1.11 0.16 -7.63
N ALA A 112 0.17 0.49 -6.74
CA ALA A 112 0.49 0.92 -5.39
C ALA A 112 1.24 -0.17 -4.59
N CYS A 113 0.86 -1.44 -4.77
CA CYS A 113 1.53 -2.59 -4.16
C CYS A 113 2.99 -2.70 -4.62
N ILE A 114 3.25 -2.60 -5.93
CA ILE A 114 4.60 -2.61 -6.49
C ILE A 114 5.43 -1.44 -5.95
N ILE A 115 4.86 -0.23 -5.93
CA ILE A 115 5.52 0.96 -5.37
C ILE A 115 5.85 0.74 -3.89
N SER A 116 4.94 0.16 -3.12
CA SER A 116 5.15 -0.15 -1.70
C SER A 116 6.27 -1.19 -1.50
N LEU A 117 6.34 -2.23 -2.32
CA LEU A 117 7.43 -3.21 -2.28
C LEU A 117 8.79 -2.55 -2.56
N ILE A 118 8.85 -1.67 -3.57
CA ILE A 118 10.06 -0.89 -3.88
C ILE A 118 10.47 -0.03 -2.68
N PHE A 119 9.52 0.71 -2.08
CA PHE A 119 9.82 1.51 -0.89
C PHE A 119 10.26 0.67 0.30
N THR A 120 9.71 -0.54 0.47
CA THR A 120 10.12 -1.47 1.53
C THR A 120 11.58 -1.90 1.35
N VAL A 121 11.98 -2.26 0.12
CA VAL A 121 13.38 -2.62 -0.22
C VAL A 121 14.31 -1.43 0.00
N LEU A 122 13.96 -0.25 -0.52
CA LEU A 122 14.75 0.98 -0.31
C LEU A 122 14.88 1.32 1.18
N THR A 123 13.80 1.12 1.94
CA THR A 123 13.80 1.34 3.39
C THR A 123 14.71 0.34 4.11
N ALA A 124 14.76 -0.93 3.68
CA ALA A 124 15.68 -1.91 4.25
C ALA A 124 17.15 -1.52 4.02
N ILE A 125 17.49 -1.01 2.83
CA ILE A 125 18.86 -0.62 2.48
C ILE A 125 19.29 0.67 3.19
N PHE A 126 18.46 1.72 3.13
CA PHE A 126 18.81 3.08 3.58
C PHE A 126 18.33 3.41 5.00
N ASN A 127 17.32 2.70 5.51
CA ASN A 127 16.67 2.93 6.81
C ASN A 127 16.37 4.41 7.09
N ARG A 128 15.90 5.15 6.07
CA ARG A 128 15.48 6.55 6.20
C ARG A 128 14.03 6.61 6.63
N THR A 129 13.76 7.45 7.63
CA THR A 129 12.39 7.70 8.15
C THR A 129 11.46 8.24 7.06
N ALA A 130 11.95 9.07 6.13
CA ALA A 130 11.16 9.57 5.01
C ALA A 130 10.62 8.43 4.11
N LEU A 131 11.44 7.41 3.84
CA LEU A 131 11.01 6.25 3.04
C LEU A 131 9.96 5.42 3.78
N LYS A 132 10.09 5.26 5.11
CA LYS A 132 9.06 4.61 5.94
C LYS A 132 7.73 5.36 5.89
N ALA A 133 7.77 6.68 6.01
CA ALA A 133 6.57 7.53 5.97
C ALA A 133 5.89 7.46 4.60
N LEU A 134 6.65 7.52 3.50
CA LEU A 134 6.12 7.34 2.14
C LEU A 134 5.51 5.96 1.95
N ASN A 135 6.14 4.91 2.49
CA ASN A 135 5.59 3.56 2.41
C ASN A 135 4.28 3.43 3.21
N ILE A 136 4.19 4.03 4.40
CA ILE A 136 2.94 4.07 5.18
C ILE A 136 1.84 4.76 4.38
N PHE A 137 2.14 5.84 3.67
CA PHE A 137 1.18 6.53 2.83
C PHE A 137 0.68 5.63 1.67
N ALA A 138 1.58 4.92 0.99
CA ALA A 138 1.22 3.95 -0.05
C ALA A 138 0.31 2.83 0.51
N LEU A 139 0.66 2.27 1.67
CA LEU A 139 -0.16 1.25 2.35
C LEU A 139 -1.52 1.78 2.77
N ALA A 140 -1.60 3.04 3.22
CA ALA A 140 -2.86 3.67 3.60
C ALA A 140 -3.79 3.84 2.37
N ILE A 141 -3.25 4.24 1.23
CA ILE A 141 -4.00 4.31 -0.03
C ILE A 141 -4.53 2.92 -0.41
N MET A 142 -3.68 1.89 -0.36
CA MET A 142 -4.09 0.51 -0.63
C MET A 142 -5.19 0.03 0.31
N LEU A 143 -5.13 0.40 1.59
CA LEU A 143 -6.13 0.05 2.59
C LEU A 143 -7.48 0.74 2.29
N VAL A 144 -7.47 2.03 1.91
CA VAL A 144 -8.68 2.75 1.47
C VAL A 144 -9.27 2.11 0.21
N ILE A 145 -8.43 1.75 -0.77
CA ILE A 145 -8.88 1.04 -1.97
C ILE A 145 -9.54 -0.29 -1.61
N THR A 146 -8.97 -1.01 -0.64
CA THR A 146 -9.52 -2.29 -0.19
C THR A 146 -10.94 -2.14 0.37
N PHE A 147 -11.18 -1.09 1.16
CA PHE A 147 -12.54 -0.72 1.59
C PHE A 147 -13.45 -0.31 0.42
N PHE A 148 -12.90 0.35 -0.59
CA PHE A 148 -13.66 0.79 -1.75
C PHE A 148 -14.20 -0.38 -2.60
N PHE A 149 -13.50 -1.52 -2.63
CA PHE A 149 -13.97 -2.72 -3.33
C PHE A 149 -15.33 -3.20 -2.81
N SER A 150 -15.54 -3.23 -1.50
CA SER A 150 -16.81 -3.58 -0.86
C SER A 150 -17.99 -2.79 -1.45
N MET A 151 -17.83 -1.46 -1.56
CA MET A 151 -18.88 -0.60 -2.12
C MET A 151 -19.14 -0.82 -3.61
N ILE A 152 -18.10 -1.05 -4.42
CA ILE A 152 -18.28 -1.31 -5.86
C ILE A 152 -18.97 -2.65 -6.07
N ILE A 153 -18.58 -3.68 -5.32
CA ILE A 153 -19.20 -5.01 -5.41
C ILE A 153 -20.69 -4.92 -5.10
N GLN A 154 -21.08 -4.20 -4.04
CA GLN A 154 -22.50 -3.99 -3.71
C GLN A 154 -23.27 -3.27 -4.83
N ARG A 155 -22.65 -2.27 -5.48
CA ARG A 155 -23.28 -1.57 -6.62
C ARG A 155 -23.47 -2.47 -7.83
N ILE A 156 -22.45 -3.23 -8.21
CA ILE A 156 -22.54 -4.19 -9.31
C ILE A 156 -23.62 -5.22 -9.00
N SER A 157 -23.62 -5.73 -7.78
CA SER A 157 -24.62 -6.70 -7.33
C SER A 157 -26.05 -6.15 -7.35
N SER A 158 -26.22 -4.89 -6.95
CA SER A 158 -27.53 -4.22 -6.96
C SER A 158 -28.03 -4.01 -8.39
N HIS A 159 -27.13 -3.66 -9.31
CA HIS A 159 -27.46 -3.52 -10.72
C HIS A 159 -27.92 -4.85 -11.32
N ILE A 160 -27.17 -5.94 -11.09
CA ILE A 160 -27.53 -7.28 -11.58
C ILE A 160 -28.85 -7.77 -10.95
N SER A 161 -29.09 -7.48 -9.66
CA SER A 161 -30.34 -7.81 -8.96
C SER A 161 -31.55 -7.11 -9.57
N ASN A 162 -31.41 -5.82 -9.89
CA ASN A 162 -32.47 -5.05 -10.53
C ASN A 162 -32.76 -5.55 -11.95
N GLU A 163 -31.72 -5.86 -12.72
CA GLU A 163 -31.86 -6.46 -14.05
C GLU A 163 -32.58 -7.81 -13.99
N LEU A 164 -32.18 -8.71 -13.08
CA LEU A 164 -32.84 -10.02 -12.93
C LEU A 164 -34.30 -9.88 -12.47
N THR A 165 -34.60 -8.90 -11.63
CA THR A 165 -35.97 -8.60 -11.19
C THR A 165 -36.85 -8.15 -12.35
N ASN A 166 -36.29 -7.39 -13.31
CA ASN A 166 -36.98 -7.00 -14.55
C ASN A 166 -37.33 -8.21 -15.42
N TYR A 167 -36.58 -9.32 -15.30
CA TYR A 167 -36.87 -10.61 -15.94
C TYR A 167 -37.66 -11.58 -15.04
N TYR A 168 -38.37 -11.09 -14.03
CA TYR A 168 -39.19 -11.86 -13.08
C TYR A 168 -38.41 -12.80 -12.13
N ILE A 169 -37.10 -12.60 -12.01
CA ILE A 169 -36.25 -13.36 -11.07
C ILE A 169 -35.89 -12.44 -9.89
N THR A 170 -36.69 -12.47 -8.81
CA THR A 170 -36.45 -11.64 -7.64
C THR A 170 -35.34 -12.22 -6.77
N ILE A 171 -34.18 -11.58 -6.79
CA ILE A 171 -32.98 -12.01 -6.10
C ILE A 171 -32.40 -10.81 -5.35
N LYS A 172 -32.01 -10.98 -4.09
CA LYS A 172 -31.33 -9.89 -3.36
C LYS A 172 -29.89 -9.71 -3.86
N PRO A 173 -29.35 -8.47 -3.87
CA PRO A 173 -27.96 -8.22 -4.26
C PRO A 173 -26.95 -9.06 -3.45
N GLU A 174 -27.20 -9.24 -2.16
CA GLU A 174 -26.36 -10.03 -1.25
C GLU A 174 -26.26 -11.51 -1.67
N GLN A 175 -27.23 -12.00 -2.43
CA GLN A 175 -27.28 -13.37 -2.94
C GLN A 175 -26.62 -13.51 -4.31
N ILE A 176 -26.22 -12.41 -4.96
CA ILE A 176 -25.59 -12.46 -6.29
C ILE A 176 -24.07 -12.45 -6.14
N LEU A 177 -23.53 -11.48 -5.40
CA LEU A 177 -22.10 -11.27 -5.26
C LEU A 177 -21.79 -10.99 -3.78
N THR A 178 -21.00 -11.85 -3.16
CA THR A 178 -20.48 -11.64 -1.80
C THR A 178 -18.98 -11.36 -1.85
N GLU A 179 -18.52 -10.50 -0.96
CA GLU A 179 -17.09 -10.25 -0.79
C GLU A 179 -16.40 -11.55 -0.37
N ALA A 180 -15.34 -11.90 -1.09
CA ALA A 180 -14.58 -13.11 -0.80
C ALA A 180 -13.42 -12.84 0.18
N ASP A 181 -12.79 -13.92 0.60
CA ASP A 181 -11.74 -13.95 1.63
C ASP A 181 -10.54 -13.06 1.29
N ALA A 182 -10.24 -12.82 0.01
CA ALA A 182 -9.11 -11.98 -0.43
C ALA A 182 -9.22 -10.54 0.08
N ILE A 183 -10.42 -9.95 0.08
CA ILE A 183 -10.66 -8.58 0.55
C ILE A 183 -10.45 -8.51 2.07
N HIS A 184 -10.96 -9.50 2.79
CA HIS A 184 -10.85 -9.55 4.26
C HIS A 184 -9.40 -9.80 4.68
N ASN A 185 -8.71 -10.75 4.04
CA ASN A 185 -7.32 -11.07 4.30
C ASN A 185 -6.41 -9.87 4.00
N SER A 186 -6.62 -9.20 2.86
CA SER A 186 -5.84 -8.02 2.49
C SER A 186 -6.01 -6.86 3.50
N LEU A 187 -7.21 -6.60 4.03
CA LEU A 187 -7.42 -5.62 5.09
C LEU A 187 -6.56 -5.91 6.33
N ILE A 188 -6.56 -7.17 6.79
CA ILE A 188 -5.81 -7.59 7.98
C ILE A 188 -4.30 -7.46 7.73
N LEU A 189 -3.81 -7.97 6.60
CA LEU A 189 -2.40 -7.93 6.24
C LEU A 189 -1.87 -6.51 6.06
N LEU A 190 -2.65 -5.62 5.43
CA LEU A 190 -2.32 -4.21 5.26
C LEU A 190 -2.34 -3.46 6.59
N GLY A 191 -3.35 -3.69 7.43
CA GLY A 191 -3.43 -3.12 8.77
C GLY A 191 -2.22 -3.52 9.62
N CYS A 192 -1.84 -4.80 9.59
CA CYS A 192 -0.66 -5.31 10.28
C CYS A 192 0.63 -4.66 9.75
N SER A 193 0.76 -4.54 8.43
CA SER A 193 1.92 -3.92 7.77
C SER A 193 2.11 -2.46 8.20
N ILE A 194 1.02 -1.69 8.27
CA ILE A 194 1.04 -0.30 8.75
C ILE A 194 1.45 -0.24 10.22
N ALA A 195 0.85 -1.07 11.09
CA ALA A 195 1.17 -1.11 12.52
C ALA A 195 2.65 -1.45 12.76
N LEU A 196 3.18 -2.44 12.04
CA LEU A 196 4.59 -2.82 12.10
C LEU A 196 5.51 -1.70 11.63
N LEU A 197 5.20 -1.03 10.51
CA LEU A 197 5.98 0.13 10.05
C LEU A 197 5.96 1.26 11.07
N PHE A 198 4.81 1.51 11.70
CA PHE A 198 4.67 2.52 12.75
C PHE A 198 5.55 2.21 13.96
N ILE A 199 5.51 0.97 14.47
CA ILE A 199 6.41 0.48 15.54
C ILE A 199 7.88 0.64 15.11
N SER A 200 8.21 0.36 13.84
CA SER A 200 9.56 0.52 13.31
C SER A 200 10.08 1.96 13.35
N LEU A 201 9.20 2.97 13.41
CA LEU A 201 9.59 4.38 13.55
C LEU A 201 10.16 4.66 14.94
N PHE A 202 9.70 3.95 15.98
CA PHE A 202 10.19 4.12 17.35
C PHE A 202 11.58 3.53 17.58
N PHE A 203 11.93 2.46 16.85
CA PHE A 203 13.29 1.88 16.87
C PHE A 203 14.34 2.72 16.12
N ARG A 204 14.09 4.03 16.00
CA ARG A 204 14.95 4.99 15.31
C ARG A 204 16.37 4.91 15.87
N ASN A 205 17.31 4.86 14.94
CA ASN A 205 18.75 4.91 15.14
C ASN A 205 19.13 6.08 16.07
N ARG A 206 19.19 5.84 17.40
CA ARG A 206 19.69 6.82 18.37
C ARG A 206 21.15 7.09 17.99
N ARG A 207 21.47 8.33 17.60
CA ARG A 207 22.86 8.80 17.68
C ARG A 207 23.24 8.62 19.14
N ARG A 208 24.13 7.67 19.46
CA ARG A 208 24.78 7.70 20.78
C ARG A 208 25.50 9.04 20.86
N ARG A 209 25.12 9.89 21.81
CA ARG A 209 26.05 10.89 22.31
C ARG A 209 27.20 10.08 22.89
N VAL A 210 28.36 10.19 22.26
CA VAL A 210 29.60 9.73 22.88
C VAL A 210 29.86 10.78 23.95
N GLU A 211 29.64 10.42 25.21
CA GLU A 211 30.07 11.24 26.35
C GLU A 211 31.59 11.28 26.42
#